data_AF-A0A2W6CHQ2-F1
#
_entry.id   AF-A0A2W6CHQ2-F1
#
_cell.length_a   1.000
_cell.length_b   1.000
_cell.length_c   1.000
_cell.angle_alpha   90.00
_cell.angle_beta   90.00
_cell.angle_gamma   90.00
#
_symmetry.space_group_name_H-M   'P 1'
#
loop_
_entity.id
_entity.type
_entity.pdbx_description
1 polymer ?
#
loop_
_entity_poly.entity_id
_entity_poly.type
_entity_poly.pdbx_seq_one_letter_code
_entity_poly.pdbx_strand_id
1 'polypeptide(L)'
;MQEALFSRIAELDGVVTAPSAVAVPGARAFCLPPRRVPSGDAGGSSEAFMVAEVGEFAHLHPSHDGSLHLVLPIRLARDALTKGWGWRTRWPVSG
;
A
#
# COMPACT_ATOMS: atom_id res chain seq x y z
N MET A 1 9.07 -15.41 -4.34
CA MET A 1 8.44 -14.33 -5.14
C MET A 1 8.07 -13.13 -4.29
N GLN A 2 7.42 -13.32 -3.14
CA GLN A 2 7.07 -12.26 -2.19
C GLN A 2 8.25 -11.33 -1.82
N GLU A 3 9.39 -11.89 -1.41
CA GLU A 3 10.54 -11.07 -1.02
C GLU A 3 11.10 -10.24 -2.19
N ALA A 4 11.09 -10.78 -3.41
CA ALA A 4 11.50 -10.02 -4.59
C ALA A 4 10.54 -8.87 -4.90
N LEU A 5 9.24 -9.02 -4.64
CA LEU A 5 8.26 -7.94 -4.73
C LEU A 5 8.53 -6.89 -3.66
N PHE A 6 8.76 -7.33 -2.41
CA PHE A 6 9.08 -6.45 -1.30
C PHE A 6 10.32 -5.60 -1.60
N SER A 7 11.42 -6.23 -2.01
CA SER A 7 12.67 -5.52 -2.37
C SER A 7 12.44 -4.47 -3.46
N ARG A 8 11.71 -4.83 -4.53
CA ARG A 8 11.46 -3.88 -5.64
C ARG A 8 10.64 -2.66 -5.22
N ILE A 9 9.63 -2.84 -4.38
CA ILE A 9 8.81 -1.70 -3.91
C ILE A 9 9.59 -0.86 -2.90
N ALA A 10 10.36 -1.51 -2.02
CA ALA A 10 11.18 -0.83 -1.02
C ALA A 10 12.32 0.01 -1.65
N GLU A 11 12.77 -0.35 -2.86
CA GLU A 11 13.79 0.39 -3.61
C GLU A 11 13.24 1.62 -4.36
N LEU A 12 11.92 1.81 -4.42
CA LEU A 12 11.33 3.00 -5.06
C LEU A 12 11.68 4.26 -4.27
N ASP A 13 12.05 5.34 -4.98
CA ASP A 13 12.44 6.59 -4.32
C ASP A 13 11.31 7.12 -3.43
N GLY A 14 11.69 7.49 -2.21
CA GLY A 14 10.79 8.00 -1.20
C GLY A 14 9.96 6.98 -0.44
N VAL A 15 9.96 5.71 -0.85
CA VAL A 15 9.32 4.64 -0.10
C VAL A 15 10.17 4.26 1.11
N VAL A 16 9.52 4.17 2.27
CA VAL A 16 10.11 3.57 3.48
C VAL A 16 9.25 2.39 3.93
N THR A 17 9.85 1.44 4.63
CA THR A 17 9.14 0.26 5.13
C THR A 17 8.96 0.32 6.64
N ALA A 18 7.80 -0.12 7.13
CA ALA A 18 7.48 -0.19 8.56
C ALA A 18 6.56 -1.40 8.84
N PRO A 19 6.31 -1.79 10.10
CA PRO A 19 5.15 -2.60 10.44
C PRO A 19 3.87 -1.89 9.97
N SER A 20 2.91 -2.61 9.40
CA SER A 20 1.62 -2.03 9.04
C SER A 20 0.84 -1.62 10.28
N ALA A 21 0.19 -0.46 10.22
CA ALA A 21 -0.64 0.07 11.30
C ALA A 21 -2.06 -0.49 11.30
N VAL A 22 -2.51 -1.09 10.20
CA VAL A 22 -3.90 -1.54 10.02
C VAL A 22 -4.05 -3.01 9.64
N ALA A 23 -2.98 -3.69 9.26
CA ALA A 23 -3.00 -5.09 8.82
C ALA A 23 -2.73 -6.10 9.94
N VAL A 24 -2.75 -7.38 9.57
CA VAL A 24 -2.45 -8.50 10.48
C VAL A 24 -1.02 -8.45 11.02
N PRO A 25 -0.74 -9.04 12.20
CA PRO A 25 0.62 -9.10 12.74
C PRO A 25 1.64 -9.66 11.76
N GLY A 26 2.78 -8.97 11.64
CA GLY A 26 3.86 -9.33 10.71
C GLY A 26 3.69 -8.79 9.29
N ALA A 27 2.58 -8.12 8.97
CA ALA A 27 2.45 -7.39 7.72
C ALA A 27 3.43 -6.20 7.67
N ARG A 28 4.01 -5.99 6.49
CA ARG A 28 4.99 -4.93 6.24
C ARG A 28 4.36 -3.85 5.37
N ALA A 29 4.27 -2.64 5.90
CA ALA A 29 3.80 -1.47 5.18
C ALA A 29 4.90 -0.85 4.32
N PHE A 30 4.45 -0.24 3.22
CA PHE A 30 5.18 0.72 2.42
C PHE A 30 4.56 2.10 2.65
N CYS A 31 5.41 3.07 3.00
CA CYS A 31 4.99 4.40 3.39
C CYS A 31 5.68 5.49 2.58
N LEU A 32 4.98 6.60 2.34
CA LEU A 32 5.54 7.85 1.84
C LEU A 32 5.51 8.90 2.96
N PRO A 33 6.65 9.23 3.60
CA PRO A 33 6.68 10.16 4.72
C PRO A 33 6.19 11.56 4.32
N PRO A 34 5.58 12.34 5.25
CA PRO A 34 4.95 13.63 4.96
C PRO A 34 5.84 14.64 4.21
N ARG A 35 7.16 14.65 4.46
CA ARG A 35 8.11 15.55 3.78
C ARG A 35 8.32 15.22 2.30
N ARG A 36 7.97 14.00 1.88
CA ARG A 36 8.12 13.48 0.50
C ARG A 36 6.81 13.49 -0.30
N VAL A 37 5.73 13.92 0.33
CA VAL A 37 4.41 14.14 -0.26
C VAL A 37 4.35 15.63 -0.62
N PRO A 38 4.82 16.08 -1.81
CA PRO A 38 4.67 17.46 -2.22
C PRO A 38 3.18 17.82 -2.22
N SER A 39 2.85 19.07 -1.90
CA SER A 39 1.47 19.59 -1.86
C SER A 39 0.75 19.66 -3.22
N GLY A 40 1.17 18.83 -4.19
CA GLY A 40 0.56 18.57 -5.48
C GLY A 40 1.01 17.19 -6.02
N ASP A 41 0.14 16.55 -6.82
CA ASP A 41 0.19 15.31 -7.61
C ASP A 41 1.03 14.08 -7.15
N ALA A 42 2.24 14.24 -6.61
CA ALA A 42 3.03 13.16 -6.01
C ALA A 42 2.76 13.00 -4.50
N GLY A 43 2.20 14.02 -3.87
CA GLY A 43 1.48 13.84 -2.61
C GLY A 43 0.07 13.40 -2.93
N GLY A 44 -0.14 12.08 -3.05
CA GLY A 44 -1.46 11.53 -3.33
C GLY A 44 -2.52 12.19 -2.45
N SER A 45 -3.70 12.46 -3.00
CA SER A 45 -4.87 12.85 -2.20
C SER A 45 -4.95 11.91 -0.99
N SER A 46 -5.49 12.35 0.14
CA SER A 46 -5.65 11.47 1.32
C SER A 46 -6.28 10.11 0.97
N GLU A 47 -7.03 10.04 -0.12
CA GLU A 47 -7.58 8.85 -0.76
C GLU A 47 -6.55 7.81 -1.26
N ALA A 48 -5.25 8.12 -1.30
CA ALA A 48 -4.17 7.23 -1.72
C ALA A 48 -3.51 6.50 -0.54
N PHE A 49 -3.91 6.80 0.69
CA PHE A 49 -3.33 6.25 1.91
C PHE A 49 -4.36 5.43 2.69
N MET A 50 -3.92 4.27 3.20
CA MET A 50 -4.65 3.50 4.21
C MET A 50 -4.62 4.21 5.56
N VAL A 51 -3.45 4.76 5.90
CA VAL A 51 -3.21 5.49 7.15
C VAL A 51 -2.40 6.73 6.81
N ALA A 52 -3.09 7.86 6.67
CA ALA A 52 -2.50 9.10 6.19
C ALA A 52 -1.43 9.64 7.16
N GLU A 53 -1.60 9.43 8.47
CA GLU A 53 -0.71 9.93 9.53
C GLU A 53 0.71 9.37 9.41
N VAL A 54 0.84 8.12 8.97
CA VAL A 54 2.13 7.43 8.76
C VAL A 54 2.46 7.28 7.27
N GLY A 55 1.60 7.77 6.39
CA GLY A 55 1.76 7.70 4.94
C GLY A 55 1.70 6.26 4.39
N GLU A 56 1.04 5.32 5.07
CA GLU A 56 0.91 3.93 4.61
C GLU A 56 -0.01 3.89 3.39
N PHE A 57 0.53 3.50 2.22
CA PHE A 57 -0.24 3.39 0.98
C PHE A 57 -0.46 1.94 0.53
N ALA A 58 0.36 1.02 1.04
CA ALA A 58 0.25 -0.41 0.77
C ALA A 58 0.84 -1.22 1.92
N HIS A 59 0.38 -2.47 2.08
CA HIS A 59 1.03 -3.45 2.95
C HIS A 59 1.06 -4.84 2.32
N LEU A 60 2.11 -5.57 2.63
CA LEU A 60 2.33 -6.96 2.23
C LEU A 60 2.13 -7.87 3.44
N HIS A 61 1.16 -8.77 3.37
CA HIS A 61 0.91 -9.75 4.42
C HIS A 61 2.09 -10.73 4.57
N PRO A 62 2.22 -11.44 5.71
CA PRO A 62 3.26 -12.45 5.89
C PRO A 62 3.16 -13.61 4.87
N SER A 63 4.18 -14.46 4.82
CA SER A 63 4.32 -15.50 3.78
C SER A 63 3.19 -16.53 3.70
N HIS A 64 2.39 -16.71 4.76
CA HIS A 64 1.25 -17.63 4.75
C HIS A 64 0.05 -17.11 3.93
N ASP A 65 -0.03 -15.80 3.70
CA ASP A 65 -1.06 -15.16 2.87
C ASP A 65 -0.42 -14.59 1.59
N GLY A 66 0.66 -13.83 1.74
CA GLY A 66 1.45 -13.31 0.64
C GLY A 66 0.78 -12.22 -0.18
N SER A 67 -0.48 -11.85 0.10
CA SER A 67 -1.19 -10.80 -0.62
C SER A 67 -0.61 -9.40 -0.36
N LEU A 68 -0.59 -8.60 -1.41
CA LEU A 68 -0.33 -7.16 -1.37
C LEU A 68 -1.67 -6.43 -1.40
N HIS A 69 -1.91 -5.59 -0.42
CA HIS A 69 -3.04 -4.67 -0.41
C HIS A 69 -2.48 -3.28 -0.67
N LEU A 70 -3.15 -2.51 -1.53
CA LEU A 70 -2.77 -1.14 -1.86
C LEU A 70 -4.02 -0.29 -1.96
N VAL A 71 -3.90 0.97 -1.56
CA VAL A 71 -4.93 1.99 -1.80
C VAL A 71 -4.56 2.76 -3.05
N LEU A 72 -5.55 2.97 -3.91
CA LEU A 72 -5.40 3.68 -5.17
C LEU A 72 -6.50 4.73 -5.27
N PRO A 73 -6.21 5.93 -5.81
CA PRO A 73 -7.24 6.84 -6.30
C PRO A 73 -8.24 6.10 -7.19
N ILE A 74 -9.53 6.43 -7.07
CA ILE A 74 -10.65 5.66 -7.66
C ILE A 74 -10.47 5.37 -9.16
N ARG A 75 -9.87 6.30 -9.90
CA ARG A 75 -9.58 6.17 -11.34
C ARG A 75 -8.59 5.03 -11.62
N LEU A 76 -7.52 4.94 -10.81
CA LEU A 76 -6.50 3.89 -10.91
C LEU A 76 -7.03 2.55 -10.39
N ALA A 77 -7.79 2.56 -9.29
CA ALA A 77 -8.43 1.35 -8.77
C ALA A 77 -9.34 0.71 -9.83
N ARG A 78 -10.18 1.51 -10.50
CA ARG A 78 -11.06 1.03 -11.57
C ARG A 78 -10.27 0.44 -12.74
N ASP A 79 -9.21 1.12 -13.19
CA ASP A 79 -8.37 0.64 -14.29
C ASP A 79 -7.69 -0.70 -13.95
N ALA A 80 -7.12 -0.82 -12.74
CA ALA A 80 -6.51 -2.06 -12.26
C ALA A 80 -7.53 -3.22 -12.21
N LEU A 81 -8.75 -2.95 -11.74
CA LEU A 81 -9.83 -3.95 -11.72
C LEU A 81 -10.26 -4.35 -13.14
N THR A 82 -10.43 -3.39 -14.05
CA THR A 82 -10.80 -3.66 -15.45
C THR A 82 -9.74 -4.50 -16.15
N LYS A 83 -8.46 -4.30 -15.84
CA LYS A 83 -7.34 -5.07 -16.41
C LYS A 83 -7.12 -6.43 -15.74
N GLY A 84 -7.87 -6.76 -14.68
CA GLY A 84 -7.68 -7.98 -13.91
C GLY A 84 -6.38 -8.02 -13.11
N TRP A 85 -5.78 -6.87 -12.81
CA TRP A 85 -4.53 -6.77 -12.04
C TRP A 85 -4.75 -6.91 -10.54
N GLY A 86 -5.99 -6.93 -10.09
CA GLY A 86 -6.35 -7.13 -8.70
C GLY A 86 -7.84 -7.35 -8.53
N TRP A 87 -8.23 -7.50 -7.27
CA TRP A 87 -9.62 -7.64 -6.85
C TRP A 87 -9.89 -6.68 -5.71
N ARG A 88 -11.16 -6.31 -5.53
CA ARG A 88 -11.54 -5.38 -4.47
C ARG A 88 -11.62 -6.14 -3.15
N THR A 89 -10.62 -5.94 -2.31
CA THR A 89 -10.59 -6.44 -0.94
C THR A 89 -11.62 -5.68 -0.09
N ARG A 90 -12.34 -6.41 0.79
CA ARG A 90 -13.18 -5.81 1.82
C ARG A 90 -12.33 -5.71 3.08
N TRP A 91 -11.89 -4.48 3.39
CA TRP A 91 -11.23 -4.16 4.66
C TRP A 91 -12.22 -3.46 5.61
N PRO A 92 -12.17 -3.70 6.93
CA PRO A 92 -11.31 -4.66 7.62
C PRO A 92 -11.84 -6.10 7.51
N VAL A 93 -10.92 -7.09 7.43
CA VAL A 93 -11.26 -8.47 7.81
C VAL A 93 -11.23 -8.54 9.33
N SER A 94 -12.33 -8.16 9.97
CA SER A 94 -12.54 -8.50 11.37
C SER A 94 -12.65 -10.03 11.46
N GLY A 95 -11.62 -10.68 11.98
CA GLY A 95 -11.66 -12.05 12.48
C GLY A 95 -11.95 -12.06 13.96
#